data_AF-A0A2V7KCK9-F1
#
_entry.id   AF-A0A2V7KCK9-F1
#
_cell.length_a   1.000
_cell.length_b   1.000
_cell.length_c   1.000
_cell.angle_alpha   90.00
_cell.angle_beta   90.00
_cell.angle_gamma   90.00
#
_symmetry.space_group_name_H-M   'P 1'
#
loop_
_entity.id
_entity.type
_entity.pdbx_description
1 polymer ?
#
loop_
_entity_poly.entity_id
_entity_poly.type
_entity_poly.pdbx_seq_one_letter_code
_entity_poly.pdbx_strand_id
1 'polypeptide(L)'
;MKRRIQAATAVLAGVIALGCEQPPPSAPTQTRPLFAAATTTDVTATATFTITDPGHQWVSGGIFHVRNQTQSGPVTGDITGTATVTGRSDVTVADMTGTSSGKFTITAGAGTWEGSFEGRFDGGVFSGKLVTHGTGAFAGQILRGSISQTAPNRIYFLTGTILTTGS
;
A
#
# COMPACT_ATOMS: atom_id res chain seq x y z
N MET A 1 53.17 51.96 -27.73
CA MET A 1 51.92 51.20 -27.54
C MET A 1 51.41 50.68 -28.88
N LYS A 2 51.56 49.37 -29.14
CA LYS A 2 50.59 48.44 -29.76
C LYS A 2 51.33 47.13 -30.10
N ARG A 3 50.93 46.09 -29.38
CA ARG A 3 51.24 44.65 -29.45
C ARG A 3 50.54 44.07 -30.72
N ARG A 4 50.85 42.92 -31.35
CA ARG A 4 51.67 41.71 -31.08
C ARG A 4 51.56 40.77 -32.31
N ILE A 5 52.60 39.96 -32.54
CA ILE A 5 52.62 38.50 -32.87
C ILE A 5 52.14 38.04 -34.27
N GLN A 6 53.01 37.56 -35.17
CA GLN A 6 53.64 36.22 -35.28
C GLN A 6 52.65 35.07 -35.60
N ALA A 7 52.70 34.57 -36.83
CA ALA A 7 52.26 33.22 -37.17
C ALA A 7 53.51 32.44 -37.57
N ALA A 8 53.86 31.41 -36.81
CA ALA A 8 54.93 30.49 -37.14
C ALA A 8 54.38 29.07 -37.13
N THR A 9 54.45 28.48 -38.32
CA THR A 9 54.05 27.14 -38.73
C THR A 9 54.76 26.07 -37.91
N ALA A 10 54.00 25.06 -37.50
CA ALA A 10 54.47 23.87 -36.80
C ALA A 10 55.34 22.98 -37.69
N VAL A 11 56.37 22.34 -37.12
CA VAL A 11 56.91 21.06 -37.61
C VAL A 11 57.10 20.13 -36.42
N LEU A 12 56.44 18.98 -36.51
CA LEU A 12 56.45 17.85 -35.58
C LEU A 12 57.88 17.30 -35.36
N ALA A 13 58.24 17.10 -34.10
CA ALA A 13 59.25 16.11 -33.71
C ALA A 13 58.51 14.96 -33.02
N GLY A 14 58.52 13.78 -33.66
CA GLY A 14 57.95 12.56 -33.11
C GLY A 14 58.77 12.08 -31.93
N VAL A 15 58.17 12.09 -30.74
CA VAL A 15 58.67 11.38 -29.57
C VAL A 15 57.96 10.04 -29.54
N ILE A 16 58.66 8.96 -29.90
CA ILE A 16 58.22 7.59 -29.59
C ILE A 16 58.54 7.39 -28.11
N ALA A 17 57.62 7.80 -27.23
CA ALA A 17 57.65 7.39 -25.84
C ALA A 17 56.98 6.01 -25.74
N LEU A 18 57.75 5.01 -25.32
CA LEU A 18 57.24 3.78 -24.74
C LEU A 18 56.40 4.15 -23.52
N GLY A 19 55.11 4.35 -23.72
CA GLY A 19 54.15 4.61 -22.65
C GLY A 19 53.87 3.31 -21.92
N CYS A 20 54.28 3.24 -20.66
CA CYS A 20 53.76 2.28 -19.70
C CYS A 20 52.23 2.23 -19.82
N GLU A 21 51.64 1.04 -19.95
CA GLU A 21 50.20 0.86 -19.82
C GLU A 21 49.74 1.49 -18.51
N GLN A 22 49.06 2.62 -18.62
CA GLN A 22 48.39 3.24 -17.50
C GLN A 22 47.34 2.22 -17.02
N PRO A 23 47.36 1.78 -15.75
CA PRO A 23 46.32 0.91 -15.23
C PRO A 23 44.97 1.56 -15.53
N PRO A 24 43.94 0.78 -15.90
CA PRO A 24 42.62 1.33 -16.17
C PRO A 24 42.21 2.21 -14.96
N PRO A 25 41.66 3.42 -15.21
CA PRO A 25 41.23 4.28 -14.13
C PRO A 25 40.29 3.48 -13.22
N SER A 26 40.57 3.47 -11.91
CA SER A 26 39.74 2.77 -10.93
C SER A 26 38.29 3.16 -11.14
N ALA A 27 37.42 2.17 -11.37
CA ALA A 27 35.99 2.40 -11.49
C ALA A 27 35.49 3.18 -10.26
N PRO A 28 34.59 4.17 -10.43
CA PRO A 28 34.05 4.89 -9.29
C PRO A 28 33.35 3.91 -8.36
N THR A 29 33.84 3.78 -7.14
CA THR A 29 33.15 3.04 -6.07
C THR A 29 31.83 3.77 -5.80
N GLN A 30 30.71 3.19 -6.22
CA GLN A 30 29.38 3.68 -5.83
C GLN A 30 29.17 3.37 -4.35
N THR A 31 29.44 4.33 -3.47
CA THR A 31 29.36 4.17 -2.00
C THR A 31 27.94 4.35 -1.44
N ARG A 32 26.92 4.47 -2.29
CA ARG A 32 25.52 4.64 -1.85
C ARG A 32 24.63 3.60 -2.51
N PRO A 33 23.71 2.96 -1.75
CA PRO A 33 22.71 2.11 -2.36
C PRO A 33 21.87 2.95 -3.34
N LEU A 34 21.70 2.42 -4.56
CA LEU A 34 21.00 3.09 -5.67
C LEU A 34 19.49 3.26 -5.39
N PHE A 35 18.96 2.53 -4.40
CA PHE A 35 17.58 2.59 -3.92
C PHE A 35 17.57 2.34 -2.41
N ALA A 36 16.72 3.05 -1.65
CA ALA A 36 16.43 2.67 -0.28
C ALA A 36 15.72 1.30 -0.28
N ALA A 37 16.09 0.42 0.66
CA ALA A 37 15.44 -0.88 0.79
C ALA A 37 13.97 -0.70 1.20
N ALA A 38 13.06 -1.43 0.55
CA ALA A 38 11.69 -1.50 1.01
C ALA A 38 11.63 -2.26 2.35
N THR A 39 10.84 -1.76 3.29
CA THR A 39 10.63 -2.40 4.60
C THR A 39 9.24 -3.00 4.67
N THR A 40 9.10 -4.12 5.37
CA THR A 40 7.82 -4.78 5.63
C THR A 40 7.65 -4.93 7.13
N THR A 41 6.49 -4.52 7.65
CA THR A 41 6.14 -4.59 9.07
C THR A 41 4.85 -5.37 9.22
N ASP A 42 4.86 -6.44 10.03
CA ASP A 42 3.65 -7.18 10.38
C ASP A 42 2.76 -6.34 11.30
N VAL A 43 1.44 -6.43 11.12
CA VAL A 43 0.46 -5.69 11.92
C VAL A 43 -0.75 -6.55 12.27
N THR A 44 -1.27 -6.27 13.47
CA THR A 44 -2.53 -6.79 13.98
C THR A 44 -3.40 -5.64 14.48
N ALA A 45 -4.69 -5.69 14.14
CA ALA A 45 -5.64 -4.70 14.63
C ALA A 45 -7.03 -5.33 14.80
N THR A 46 -7.84 -4.71 15.67
CA THR A 46 -9.22 -5.09 15.92
C THR A 46 -10.16 -3.93 15.66
N ALA A 47 -11.34 -4.20 15.11
CA ALA A 47 -12.35 -3.20 14.81
C ALA A 47 -13.75 -3.68 15.19
N THR A 48 -14.58 -2.74 15.63
CA THR A 48 -16.02 -2.93 15.81
C THR A 48 -16.73 -1.90 14.95
N PHE A 49 -17.68 -2.33 14.14
CA PHE A 49 -18.38 -1.46 13.20
C PHE A 49 -19.84 -1.24 13.61
N THR A 50 -20.30 -0.01 13.42
CA THR A 50 -21.71 0.37 13.45
C THR A 50 -22.13 0.78 12.04
N ILE A 51 -23.34 0.38 11.63
CA ILE A 51 -23.92 0.84 10.37
C ILE A 51 -24.21 2.35 10.51
N THR A 52 -23.55 3.16 9.69
CA THR A 52 -23.75 4.62 9.65
C THR A 52 -24.66 5.03 8.50
N ASP A 53 -24.71 4.22 7.43
CA ASP A 53 -25.68 4.33 6.34
C ASP A 53 -26.12 2.92 5.94
N PRO A 54 -27.42 2.56 6.03
CA PRO A 54 -27.89 1.24 5.65
C PRO A 54 -27.75 0.96 4.15
N GLY A 55 -27.65 1.97 3.29
CA GLY A 55 -27.68 1.81 1.84
C GLY A 55 -29.01 1.21 1.34
N HIS A 56 -28.97 0.56 0.18
CA HIS A 56 -30.12 -0.16 -0.36
C HIS A 56 -30.08 -1.63 0.05
N GLN A 57 -31.19 -2.11 0.60
CA GLN A 57 -31.34 -3.48 1.08
C GLN A 57 -32.64 -4.08 0.55
N TRP A 58 -32.58 -5.30 0.02
CA TRP A 58 -33.77 -6.02 -0.43
C TRP A 58 -33.52 -7.52 -0.42
N VAL A 59 -34.60 -8.30 -0.46
CA VAL A 59 -34.53 -9.75 -0.63
C VAL A 59 -35.14 -10.13 -1.98
N SER A 60 -34.42 -10.93 -2.76
CA SER A 60 -34.97 -11.55 -3.98
C SER A 60 -34.34 -12.92 -4.21
N GLY A 61 -35.14 -13.91 -4.61
CA GLY A 61 -34.64 -15.25 -4.92
C GLY A 61 -33.95 -15.96 -3.75
N GLY A 62 -34.33 -15.67 -2.50
CA GLY A 62 -33.68 -16.23 -1.31
C GLY A 62 -32.34 -15.59 -0.95
N ILE A 63 -31.97 -14.49 -1.62
CA ILE A 63 -30.73 -13.74 -1.38
C ILE A 63 -31.08 -12.40 -0.75
N PHE A 64 -30.41 -12.06 0.35
CA PHE A 64 -30.36 -10.73 0.91
C PHE A 64 -29.27 -9.91 0.23
N HIS A 65 -29.69 -8.86 -0.46
CA HIS A 65 -28.84 -7.96 -1.19
C HIS A 65 -28.62 -6.69 -0.40
N VAL A 66 -27.37 -6.25 -0.32
CA VAL A 66 -26.97 -4.97 0.25
C VAL A 66 -26.14 -4.22 -0.78
N ARG A 67 -26.42 -2.93 -0.98
CA ARG A 67 -25.64 -2.04 -1.85
C ARG A 67 -25.39 -0.71 -1.16
N ASN A 68 -24.17 -0.21 -1.28
CA ASN A 68 -23.74 1.08 -0.74
C ASN A 68 -23.95 1.23 0.78
N GLN A 69 -23.96 0.12 1.52
CA GLN A 69 -24.02 0.21 2.98
C GLN A 69 -22.67 0.71 3.48
N THR A 70 -22.71 1.70 4.37
CA THR A 70 -21.53 2.22 5.04
C THR A 70 -21.54 1.84 6.52
N GLN A 71 -20.41 1.35 7.00
CA GLN A 71 -20.17 1.11 8.40
C GLN A 71 -18.89 1.81 8.85
N SER A 72 -18.85 2.24 10.11
CA SER A 72 -17.68 2.90 10.68
C SER A 72 -17.51 2.54 12.14
N GLY A 73 -16.27 2.62 12.63
CA GLY A 73 -15.98 2.43 14.04
C GLY A 73 -14.49 2.41 14.37
N PRO A 74 -14.16 2.32 15.67
CA PRO A 74 -12.79 2.39 16.14
C PRO A 74 -11.99 1.17 15.71
N VAL A 75 -10.71 1.41 15.41
CA VAL A 75 -9.68 0.40 15.20
C VAL A 75 -8.64 0.55 16.31
N THR A 76 -8.21 -0.56 16.90
CA THR A 76 -7.22 -0.60 17.99
C THR A 76 -6.22 -1.73 17.75
N GLY A 77 -5.01 -1.63 18.33
CA GLY A 77 -3.91 -2.56 18.14
C GLY A 77 -2.68 -1.83 17.59
N ASP A 78 -1.93 -2.49 16.69
CA ASP A 78 -0.79 -1.87 16.00
C ASP A 78 -1.22 -0.68 15.13
N ILE A 79 -2.49 -0.68 14.70
CA ILE A 79 -3.14 0.44 14.04
C ILE A 79 -4.23 0.98 14.98
N THR A 80 -4.16 2.28 15.29
CA THR A 80 -5.18 2.96 16.10
C THR A 80 -5.80 4.12 15.34
N GLY A 81 -7.13 4.14 15.24
CA GLY A 81 -7.85 5.14 14.48
C GLY A 81 -9.32 4.78 14.25
N THR A 82 -9.87 5.21 13.11
CA THR A 82 -11.24 4.90 12.68
C THR A 82 -11.20 4.21 11.33
N ALA A 83 -11.89 3.08 11.21
CA ALA A 83 -12.14 2.43 9.93
C ALA A 83 -13.51 2.80 9.40
N THR A 84 -13.61 2.93 8.08
CA THR A 84 -14.88 3.07 7.37
C THR A 84 -14.89 2.12 6.18
N VAL A 85 -16.00 1.42 6.01
CA VAL A 85 -16.22 0.50 4.90
C VAL A 85 -17.50 0.88 4.18
N THR A 86 -17.45 0.94 2.86
CA THR A 86 -18.65 1.12 2.02
C THR A 86 -18.65 0.05 0.96
N GLY A 87 -19.68 -0.79 0.94
CA GLY A 87 -19.66 -1.96 0.09
C GLY A 87 -21.02 -2.52 -0.29
N ARG A 88 -20.95 -3.69 -0.88
CA ARG A 88 -22.09 -4.51 -1.28
C ARG A 88 -21.90 -5.92 -0.74
N SER A 89 -23.02 -6.59 -0.48
CA SER A 89 -23.03 -8.01 -0.20
C SER A 89 -24.23 -8.69 -0.85
N ASP A 90 -24.07 -9.97 -1.14
CA ASP A 90 -25.11 -10.87 -1.60
C ASP A 90 -25.02 -12.12 -0.73
N VAL A 91 -26.03 -12.36 0.11
CA VAL A 91 -26.03 -13.40 1.14
C VAL A 91 -27.28 -14.26 1.04
N THR A 92 -27.12 -15.57 0.86
CA THR A 92 -28.20 -16.54 0.92
C THR A 92 -28.82 -16.55 2.32
N VAL A 93 -30.14 -16.36 2.39
CA VAL A 93 -30.85 -16.23 3.68
C VAL A 93 -30.90 -17.56 4.45
N ALA A 94 -30.93 -18.69 3.74
CA ALA A 94 -31.10 -20.01 4.35
C ALA A 94 -29.89 -20.48 5.17
N ASP A 95 -28.68 -20.23 4.69
CA ASP A 95 -27.43 -20.72 5.28
C ASP A 95 -26.45 -19.59 5.65
N MET A 96 -26.83 -18.33 5.39
CA MET A 96 -26.02 -17.15 5.65
C MET A 96 -24.66 -17.18 4.95
N THR A 97 -24.57 -17.87 3.81
CA THR A 97 -23.38 -17.88 2.95
C THR A 97 -23.47 -16.77 1.91
N GLY A 98 -22.34 -16.21 1.48
CA GLY A 98 -22.39 -15.12 0.51
C GLY A 98 -21.05 -14.47 0.23
N THR A 99 -21.09 -13.36 -0.51
CA THR A 99 -19.90 -12.55 -0.80
C THR A 99 -20.10 -11.09 -0.39
N SER A 100 -18.98 -10.40 -0.17
CA SER A 100 -18.97 -8.96 0.08
C SER A 100 -17.72 -8.33 -0.54
N SER A 101 -17.87 -7.11 -1.03
CA SER A 101 -16.74 -6.32 -1.53
C SER A 101 -17.05 -4.83 -1.46
N GLY A 102 -16.01 -4.01 -1.45
CA GLY A 102 -16.20 -2.57 -1.39
C GLY A 102 -14.93 -1.79 -1.16
N LYS A 103 -15.12 -0.52 -0.80
CA LYS A 103 -14.07 0.40 -0.39
C LYS A 103 -13.81 0.28 1.10
N PHE A 104 -12.55 0.50 1.46
CA PHE A 104 -12.07 0.42 2.83
C PHE A 104 -11.14 1.60 3.09
N THR A 105 -11.35 2.29 4.22
CA THR A 105 -10.44 3.33 4.70
C THR A 105 -10.11 3.11 6.17
N ILE A 106 -8.87 3.38 6.56
CA ILE A 106 -8.47 3.56 7.96
C ILE A 106 -7.81 4.93 8.09
N THR A 107 -8.41 5.82 8.86
CA THR A 107 -7.82 7.11 9.22
C THR A 107 -7.18 6.98 10.60
N ALA A 108 -5.86 7.15 10.66
CA ALA A 108 -5.09 7.24 11.89
C ALA A 108 -4.49 8.65 12.02
N GLY A 109 -3.99 9.02 13.21
CA GLY A 109 -3.65 10.41 13.53
C GLY A 109 -2.72 11.13 12.53
N ALA A 110 -1.83 10.41 11.85
CA ALA A 110 -0.87 11.00 10.91
C ALA A 110 -1.24 10.84 9.42
N GLY A 111 -2.21 10.00 9.08
CA GLY A 111 -2.50 9.67 7.68
C GLY A 111 -3.68 8.72 7.50
N THR A 112 -3.98 8.38 6.25
CA THR A 112 -5.07 7.46 5.92
C THR A 112 -4.57 6.36 5.01
N TRP A 113 -5.02 5.13 5.24
CA TRP A 113 -4.96 4.08 4.23
C TRP A 113 -6.30 3.97 3.53
N GLU A 114 -6.32 4.01 2.21
CA GLU A 114 -7.53 3.88 1.41
C GLU A 114 -7.38 2.83 0.30
N GLY A 115 -8.45 2.07 0.04
CA GLY A 115 -8.41 1.00 -0.95
C GLY A 115 -9.67 0.15 -0.95
N SER A 116 -9.50 -1.16 -1.05
CA SER A 116 -10.61 -2.09 -1.28
C SER A 116 -10.49 -3.37 -0.48
N PHE A 117 -11.64 -4.00 -0.25
CA PHE A 117 -11.73 -5.30 0.38
C PHE A 117 -12.63 -6.24 -0.45
N GLU A 118 -12.41 -7.53 -0.30
CA GLU A 118 -13.30 -8.58 -0.78
C GLU A 118 -13.32 -9.75 0.21
N GLY A 119 -14.43 -10.47 0.28
CA GLY A 119 -14.57 -11.61 1.17
C GLY A 119 -15.87 -12.36 1.00
N ARG A 120 -16.09 -13.29 1.93
CA ARG A 120 -17.24 -14.20 1.94
C ARG A 120 -17.83 -14.32 3.34
N PHE A 121 -19.11 -14.66 3.38
CA PHE A 121 -19.80 -15.12 4.57
C PHE A 121 -19.91 -16.64 4.54
N ASP A 122 -19.72 -17.25 5.71
CA ASP A 122 -19.88 -18.67 5.95
C ASP A 122 -20.64 -18.83 7.28
N GLY A 123 -21.89 -19.28 7.23
CA GLY A 123 -22.76 -19.29 8.41
C GLY A 123 -22.93 -17.91 9.06
N GLY A 124 -22.88 -16.83 8.28
CA GLY A 124 -22.97 -15.44 8.75
C GLY A 124 -21.67 -14.87 9.33
N VAL A 125 -20.56 -15.62 9.29
CA VAL A 125 -19.24 -15.16 9.72
C VAL A 125 -18.45 -14.67 8.50
N PHE A 126 -18.00 -13.41 8.53
CA PHE A 126 -17.21 -12.84 7.46
C PHE A 126 -15.73 -13.23 7.54
N SER A 127 -15.13 -13.55 6.38
CA SER A 127 -13.69 -13.60 6.18
C SER A 127 -13.33 -12.96 4.84
N GLY A 128 -12.20 -12.26 4.77
CA GLY A 128 -11.82 -11.54 3.56
C GLY A 128 -10.37 -11.11 3.53
N LYS A 129 -10.05 -10.30 2.53
CA LYS A 129 -8.75 -9.64 2.37
C LYS A 129 -8.94 -8.18 1.97
N LEU A 130 -7.94 -7.37 2.26
CA LEU A 130 -7.89 -5.97 1.87
C LEU A 130 -6.53 -5.60 1.27
N VAL A 131 -6.55 -4.61 0.41
CA VAL A 131 -5.37 -3.91 -0.08
C VAL A 131 -5.67 -2.43 -0.10
N THR A 132 -4.80 -1.66 0.53
CA THR A 132 -4.91 -0.20 0.63
C THR A 132 -3.57 0.47 0.41
N HIS A 133 -3.61 1.73 -0.02
CA HIS A 133 -2.45 2.59 -0.14
C HIS A 133 -2.55 3.74 0.85
N GLY A 134 -1.41 4.14 1.40
CA GLY A 134 -1.33 5.23 2.35
C GLY A 134 -1.31 6.60 1.67
N THR A 135 -1.91 7.59 2.34
CA THR A 135 -1.94 9.00 1.97
C THR A 135 -1.50 9.85 3.17
N GLY A 136 -1.17 11.13 2.95
CA GLY A 136 -0.62 11.99 4.00
C GLY A 136 0.73 11.48 4.51
N ALA A 137 0.92 11.34 5.82
CA ALA A 137 2.18 10.82 6.37
C ALA A 137 2.42 9.34 6.05
N PHE A 138 1.42 8.61 5.54
CA PHE A 138 1.57 7.22 5.09
C PHE A 138 1.79 7.10 3.58
N ALA A 139 2.01 8.21 2.86
CA ALA A 139 2.31 8.18 1.44
C ALA A 139 3.49 7.24 1.13
N GLY A 140 3.34 6.37 0.13
CA GLY A 140 4.32 5.34 -0.21
C GLY A 140 4.20 4.03 0.59
N GLN A 141 3.22 3.93 1.49
CA GLN A 141 2.90 2.68 2.17
C GLN A 141 1.79 1.90 1.47
N ILE A 142 1.86 0.58 1.52
CA ILE A 142 0.80 -0.33 1.11
C ILE A 142 0.47 -1.23 2.29
N LEU A 143 -0.78 -1.23 2.74
CA LEU A 143 -1.29 -2.16 3.73
C LEU A 143 -2.05 -3.29 3.01
N ARG A 144 -1.64 -4.53 3.28
CA ARG A 144 -2.31 -5.74 2.81
C ARG A 144 -2.66 -6.59 4.02
N GLY A 145 -3.83 -7.20 4.03
CA GLY A 145 -4.18 -8.06 5.15
C GLY A 145 -5.37 -8.96 4.89
N SER A 146 -5.55 -9.88 5.82
CA SER A 146 -6.72 -10.74 5.96
C SER A 146 -7.62 -10.18 7.06
N ILE A 147 -8.93 -10.30 6.85
CA ILE A 147 -9.97 -9.92 7.79
C ILE A 147 -10.65 -11.21 8.24
N SER A 148 -10.86 -11.37 9.54
CA SER A 148 -11.73 -12.40 10.10
C SER A 148 -12.70 -11.78 11.11
N GLN A 149 -13.92 -12.30 11.15
CA GLN A 149 -14.95 -11.85 12.08
C GLN A 149 -15.21 -12.93 13.14
N THR A 150 -15.49 -12.51 14.36
CA THR A 150 -16.02 -13.41 15.40
C THR A 150 -17.55 -13.38 15.45
N ALA A 151 -18.15 -14.52 15.75
CA ALA A 151 -19.54 -14.62 16.16
C ALA A 151 -19.61 -14.98 17.66
N PRO A 152 -20.58 -14.44 18.43
CA PRO A 152 -21.67 -13.55 17.99
C PRO A 152 -21.33 -12.05 18.00
N ASN A 153 -20.21 -11.65 18.61
CA ASN A 153 -19.91 -10.25 18.95
C ASN A 153 -19.49 -9.35 17.77
N ARG A 154 -19.37 -9.90 16.55
CA ARG A 154 -19.02 -9.18 15.32
C ARG A 154 -17.76 -8.31 15.43
N ILE A 155 -16.77 -8.77 16.18
CA ILE A 155 -15.45 -8.14 16.24
C ILE A 155 -14.65 -8.60 15.02
N TYR A 156 -14.05 -7.66 14.32
CA TYR A 156 -13.20 -7.91 13.16
C TYR A 156 -11.74 -7.85 13.55
N PHE A 157 -10.96 -8.83 13.09
CA PHE A 157 -9.52 -8.93 13.27
C PHE A 157 -8.85 -8.75 11.92
N LEU A 158 -7.95 -7.77 11.86
CA LEU A 158 -7.04 -7.56 10.74
C LEU A 158 -5.68 -8.15 11.11
N THR A 159 -5.14 -8.99 10.23
CA THR A 159 -3.75 -9.44 10.28
C THR A 159 -3.13 -9.18 8.91
N GLY A 160 -1.97 -8.55 8.88
CA GLY A 160 -1.40 -8.15 7.60
C GLY A 160 0.01 -7.57 7.70
N THR A 161 0.40 -6.90 6.63
CA THR A 161 1.72 -6.29 6.47
C THR A 161 1.58 -4.87 5.93
N ILE A 162 2.39 -3.95 6.45
CA ILE A 162 2.64 -2.64 5.86
C ILE A 162 3.96 -2.71 5.10
N LEU A 163 3.91 -2.53 3.79
CA LEU A 163 5.08 -2.36 2.93
C LEU A 163 5.36 -0.87 2.78
N THR A 164 6.57 -0.42 3.12
CA THR A 164 7.04 0.94 2.83
C THR A 164 8.01 0.88 1.66
N THR A 165 7.69 1.52 0.54
CA THR A 165 8.62 1.59 -0.59
C THR A 165 9.76 2.54 -0.27
N GLY A 166 11.00 2.07 -0.40
CA GLY A 166 12.16 2.95 -0.26
C GLY A 166 12.19 3.98 -1.38
N SER A 167 12.31 5.26 -1.01
CA SER A 167 12.52 6.40 -1.89
C SER A 167 13.99 6.59 -2.24
#